data_AF-A0A849T675-F1
#
_entry.id   AF-A0A849T675-F1
#
_cell.length_a   1.000
_cell.length_b   1.000
_cell.length_c   1.000
_cell.angle_alpha   90.00
_cell.angle_beta   90.00
_cell.angle_gamma   90.00
#
_symmetry.space_group_name_H-M   'P 1'
#
loop_
_entity.id
_entity.type
_entity.pdbx_description
1 polymer ?
#
loop_
_entity_poly.entity_id
_entity_poly.type
_entity_poly.pdbx_seq_one_letter_code
_entity_poly.pdbx_strand_id
1 'polypeptide(L)'
;MKNFILTFLIFTSTPSYSLEVVLFGGGGEGKKESTIFDKSLKELAKKKQELNLNIKSVFNSGHSETEAILRDELQVKNSSFTSENYDKTILDLVNSINSGKIKEGEKLLIIVDTHGGVKTKKHQTHSIAMSGSSLSDLSKIEGPNSDSIDKLKILSDLALSKGIKLGIMDFSCHSGNTLALANQNTCVIASSGPNHFSYNDFPNNLYKEMRPGLSLEDVFLNTKKKYTSPAFPMISTEAGLSLNEELYSLISPYLNIVTQDGLGNKLKPYLEKVANPSGVCQRENDFQILLKKIEAFVEINGKLTSQFSGESDLVEALKDYKAYQDKMISDLISYNHYKLDETVSFEYFEYTRKKGIRIKKKQVEKEKIGNLLSSSYLYKFVADFKKDLELARSKKPIDQQAIDQLEFVTEKYEAAEALRKKILIENPDIFKDSELYKDLPAKHAEIWSKAKKIQELVNKIYTKNYQSKKQANSSNEACSDFIL
;
A
#
# COMPACT_ATOMS: atom_id res chain seq x y z
N MET A 1 -13.30 71.00 -27.93
CA MET A 1 -14.01 70.07 -27.02
C MET A 1 -13.32 68.72 -27.09
N LYS A 2 -12.54 68.36 -26.06
CA LYS A 2 -11.88 67.05 -25.94
C LYS A 2 -12.67 66.24 -24.92
N ASN A 3 -13.41 65.23 -25.38
CA ASN A 3 -14.13 64.30 -24.52
C ASN A 3 -13.13 63.30 -23.91
N PHE A 4 -12.90 63.43 -22.61
CA PHE A 4 -12.15 62.48 -21.80
C PHE A 4 -13.11 61.34 -21.44
N ILE A 5 -13.02 60.20 -22.13
CA ILE A 5 -13.77 58.99 -21.79
C ILE A 5 -13.08 58.36 -20.58
N LEU A 6 -13.62 58.64 -19.38
CA LEU A 6 -13.22 58.03 -18.13
C LEU A 6 -13.72 56.57 -18.12
N THR A 7 -12.87 55.64 -18.56
CA THR A 7 -13.16 54.21 -18.47
C THR A 7 -13.01 53.77 -17.01
N PHE A 8 -14.14 53.64 -16.31
CA PHE A 8 -14.19 53.15 -14.94
C PHE A 8 -13.93 51.63 -14.97
N LEU A 9 -12.66 51.24 -14.79
CA LEU A 9 -12.28 49.85 -14.53
C LEU A 9 -12.84 49.46 -13.16
N ILE A 10 -14.05 48.88 -13.16
CA ILE A 10 -14.59 48.19 -11.99
C ILE A 10 -13.71 46.95 -11.79
N PHE A 11 -12.66 47.09 -10.99
CA PHE A 11 -11.97 45.96 -10.40
C PHE A 11 -12.96 45.30 -9.44
N THR A 12 -13.79 44.39 -9.95
CA THR A 12 -14.50 43.45 -9.10
C THR A 12 -13.42 42.63 -8.41
N SER A 13 -13.14 42.91 -7.14
CA SER A 13 -12.32 42.04 -6.31
C SER A 13 -13.03 40.70 -6.25
N THR A 14 -12.63 39.76 -7.11
CA THR A 14 -13.09 38.38 -7.03
C THR A 14 -12.77 37.91 -5.62
N PRO A 15 -13.76 37.47 -4.83
CA PRO A 15 -13.49 36.95 -3.51
C PRO A 15 -12.43 35.85 -3.67
N SER A 16 -11.33 35.96 -2.92
CA SER A 16 -10.35 34.88 -2.86
C SER A 16 -11.01 33.74 -2.08
N TYR A 17 -11.72 32.86 -2.78
CA TYR A 17 -12.35 31.70 -2.17
C TYR A 17 -11.24 30.75 -1.71
N SER A 18 -11.20 30.46 -0.40
CA SER A 18 -10.32 29.43 0.13
C SER A 18 -10.83 28.06 -0.29
N LEU A 19 -9.94 27.18 -0.72
CA LEU A 19 -10.29 25.79 -0.99
C LEU A 19 -10.44 25.05 0.35
N GLU A 20 -11.63 24.52 0.62
CA GLU A 20 -11.88 23.69 1.80
C GLU A 20 -11.21 22.31 1.62
N VAL A 21 -10.34 21.95 2.57
CA VAL A 21 -9.59 20.70 2.55
C VAL A 21 -9.80 19.95 3.87
N VAL A 22 -10.06 18.65 3.79
CA VAL A 22 -10.05 17.76 4.96
C VAL A 22 -8.95 16.73 4.80
N LEU A 23 -8.05 16.67 5.78
CA LEU A 23 -6.95 15.72 5.84
C LEU A 23 -7.27 14.63 6.87
N PHE A 24 -7.37 13.39 6.41
CA PHE A 24 -7.39 12.18 7.23
C PHE A 24 -6.03 11.49 7.11
N GLY A 25 -5.36 11.15 8.23
CA GLY A 25 -4.03 10.57 8.08
C GLY A 25 -3.35 9.99 9.32
N GLY A 26 -2.19 9.37 9.08
CA GLY A 26 -1.27 8.92 10.13
C GLY A 26 -1.64 7.62 10.84
N GLY A 27 -2.78 7.01 10.53
CA GLY A 27 -3.22 5.80 11.21
C GLY A 27 -2.33 4.60 10.90
N GLY A 28 -2.17 3.70 11.87
CA GLY A 28 -1.32 2.50 11.75
C GLY A 28 0.15 2.68 12.14
N GLU A 29 0.60 3.92 12.42
CA GLU A 29 1.96 4.20 12.86
C GLU A 29 2.22 3.69 14.28
N GLY A 30 3.44 3.19 14.51
CA GLY A 30 3.91 2.75 15.83
C GLY A 30 4.22 3.91 16.76
N LYS A 31 4.47 3.64 18.04
CA LYS A 31 4.81 4.67 19.05
C LYS A 31 6.21 5.27 18.79
N LYS A 32 6.28 6.31 17.96
CA LYS A 32 7.48 7.08 17.60
C LYS A 32 7.15 8.57 17.56
N GLU A 33 8.16 9.42 17.69
CA GLU A 33 7.97 10.88 17.67
C GLU A 33 7.57 11.42 16.28
N SER A 34 8.07 10.81 15.21
CA SER A 34 7.73 11.10 13.82
C SER A 34 6.98 9.94 13.15
N THR A 35 6.38 10.26 12.00
CA THR A 35 5.72 9.29 11.12
C THR A 35 6.36 9.28 9.73
N ILE A 36 6.08 8.24 8.95
CA ILE A 36 6.51 8.20 7.55
C ILE A 36 5.88 9.34 6.70
N PHE A 37 4.78 9.93 7.15
CA PHE A 37 3.99 10.95 6.44
C PHE A 37 4.53 12.38 6.61
N ASP A 38 5.53 12.59 7.48
CA ASP A 38 6.04 13.93 7.80
C ASP A 38 6.52 14.70 6.56
N LYS A 39 7.12 13.99 5.60
CA LYS A 39 7.60 14.60 4.36
C LYS A 39 6.44 15.12 3.50
N SER A 40 5.35 14.36 3.35
CA SER A 40 4.20 14.78 2.56
C SER A 40 3.48 15.94 3.25
N LEU A 41 3.33 15.91 4.58
CA LEU A 41 2.76 17.01 5.36
C LEU A 41 3.53 18.33 5.18
N LYS A 42 4.86 18.29 5.19
CA LYS A 42 5.71 19.47 4.94
C LYS A 42 5.53 20.05 3.54
N GLU A 43 5.37 19.22 2.53
CA GLU A 43 5.07 19.71 1.17
C GLU A 43 3.65 20.29 1.08
N LEU A 44 2.67 19.69 1.75
CA LEU A 44 1.30 20.24 1.84
C LEU A 44 1.29 21.60 2.56
N ALA A 45 2.09 21.76 3.62
CA ALA A 45 2.23 23.02 4.36
C ALA A 45 2.66 24.18 3.44
N LYS A 46 3.63 23.93 2.55
CA LYS A 46 4.08 24.92 1.55
C LYS A 46 2.95 25.32 0.61
N LYS A 47 2.05 24.39 0.27
CA LYS A 47 0.91 24.62 -0.63
C LYS A 47 -0.26 25.31 0.04
N LYS A 48 -0.38 25.25 1.37
CA LYS A 48 -1.44 25.92 2.11
C LYS A 48 -1.54 27.41 1.78
N GLN A 49 -0.42 28.12 1.79
CA GLN A 49 -0.40 29.56 1.50
C GLN A 49 -0.55 29.84 -0.01
N GLU A 50 0.16 29.07 -0.85
CA GLU A 50 0.14 29.24 -2.31
C GLU A 50 -1.26 29.07 -2.92
N LEU A 51 -2.05 28.14 -2.37
CA LEU A 51 -3.39 27.77 -2.88
C LEU A 51 -4.52 28.25 -1.97
N ASN A 52 -4.23 29.08 -0.97
CA ASN A 52 -5.21 29.56 0.01
C ASN A 52 -6.07 28.42 0.61
N LEU A 53 -5.42 27.34 1.06
CA LEU A 53 -6.12 26.14 1.58
C LEU A 53 -6.64 26.39 3.00
N ASN A 54 -7.92 26.10 3.22
CA ASN A 54 -8.51 26.01 4.56
C ASN A 54 -8.56 24.53 4.98
N ILE A 55 -7.59 24.10 5.80
CA ILE A 55 -7.38 22.68 6.11
C ILE A 55 -7.97 22.35 7.49
N LYS A 56 -8.87 21.36 7.55
CA LYS A 56 -9.27 20.64 8.77
C LYS A 56 -8.51 19.32 8.84
N SER A 57 -7.82 19.07 9.96
CA SER A 57 -7.00 17.86 10.15
C SER A 57 -7.62 16.91 11.16
N VAL A 58 -7.72 15.64 10.76
CA VAL A 58 -8.02 14.48 11.61
C VAL A 58 -6.88 13.49 11.41
N PHE A 59 -5.81 13.66 12.19
CA PHE A 59 -4.55 12.97 12.00
C PHE A 59 -4.14 12.23 13.29
N ASN A 60 -3.49 11.08 13.15
CA ASN A 60 -3.05 10.28 14.28
C ASN A 60 -2.19 11.09 15.28
N SER A 61 -2.46 10.90 16.56
CA SER A 61 -1.85 11.64 17.67
C SER A 61 -0.87 10.75 18.45
N GLY A 62 0.05 11.36 19.20
CA GLY A 62 1.12 10.66 19.93
C GLY A 62 2.46 10.68 19.19
N HIS A 63 2.62 11.60 18.23
CA HIS A 63 3.81 11.78 17.39
C HIS A 63 4.24 13.25 17.48
N SER A 64 5.08 13.60 18.46
CA SER A 64 5.42 14.99 18.79
C SER A 64 6.02 15.78 17.62
N GLU A 65 6.85 15.17 16.78
CA GLU A 65 7.44 15.82 15.60
C GLU A 65 6.38 16.04 14.51
N THR A 66 5.54 15.05 14.24
CA THR A 66 4.44 15.16 13.27
C THR A 66 3.40 16.19 13.71
N GLU A 67 3.05 16.21 15.00
CA GLU A 67 2.15 17.19 15.58
C GLU A 67 2.71 18.62 15.52
N ALA A 68 4.04 18.77 15.63
CA ALA A 68 4.68 20.06 15.41
C ALA A 68 4.53 20.53 13.96
N ILE A 69 4.63 19.65 12.96
CA ILE A 69 4.36 20.00 11.55
C ILE A 69 2.90 20.48 11.38
N LEU A 70 1.94 19.74 11.94
CA LEU A 70 0.52 20.12 11.87
C LEU A 70 0.24 21.49 12.51
N ARG A 71 0.83 21.75 13.68
CA ARG A 71 0.62 22.99 14.44
C ARG A 71 1.40 24.19 13.88
N ASP A 72 2.67 24.02 13.57
CA ASP A 72 3.58 25.14 13.31
C ASP A 72 3.68 25.43 11.81
N GLU A 73 3.73 24.39 10.96
CA GLU A 73 3.87 24.54 9.50
C GLU A 73 2.49 24.60 8.81
N LEU A 74 1.60 23.66 9.10
CA LEU A 74 0.23 23.66 8.54
C LEU A 74 -0.71 24.62 9.27
N GLN A 75 -0.41 25.01 10.51
CA GLN A 75 -1.23 25.94 11.31
C GLN A 75 -2.67 25.46 11.48
N VAL A 76 -2.86 24.15 11.69
CA VAL A 76 -4.19 23.52 11.85
C VAL A 76 -4.37 22.98 13.25
N LYS A 77 -5.62 23.01 13.74
CA LYS A 77 -6.01 22.22 14.90
C LYS A 77 -6.18 20.77 14.46
N ASN A 78 -5.55 19.86 15.18
CA ASN A 78 -5.64 18.42 14.91
C ASN A 78 -6.58 17.72 15.90
N SER A 79 -7.42 16.83 15.41
CA SER A 79 -8.06 15.80 16.22
C SER A 79 -7.48 14.43 15.90
N SER A 80 -7.48 13.50 16.87
CA SER A 80 -6.94 12.16 16.65
C SER A 80 -7.76 11.39 15.60
N PHE A 81 -7.09 10.63 14.73
CA PHE A 81 -7.73 9.84 13.68
C PHE A 81 -8.36 8.53 14.19
N THR A 82 -9.37 8.67 15.04
CA THR A 82 -10.24 7.57 15.50
C THR A 82 -11.45 7.42 14.59
N SER A 83 -12.09 6.24 14.61
CA SER A 83 -13.34 6.00 13.86
C SER A 83 -14.44 7.02 14.22
N GLU A 84 -14.57 7.38 15.51
CA GLU A 84 -15.52 8.40 15.96
C GLU A 84 -15.25 9.78 15.33
N ASN A 85 -14.00 10.24 15.32
CA ASN A 85 -13.65 11.54 14.73
C ASN A 85 -13.75 11.52 13.20
N TYR A 86 -13.50 10.36 12.57
CA TYR A 86 -13.73 10.16 11.14
C TYR A 86 -15.22 10.32 10.80
N ASP A 87 -16.09 9.60 11.50
CA ASP A 87 -17.55 9.67 11.32
C ASP A 87 -18.10 11.06 11.59
N LYS A 88 -17.69 11.68 12.71
CA LYS A 88 -18.08 13.03 13.05
C LYS A 88 -17.68 14.03 11.97
N THR A 89 -16.47 13.91 11.42
CA THR A 89 -15.99 14.83 10.39
C THR A 89 -16.76 14.68 9.08
N ILE A 90 -17.09 13.44 8.68
CA ILE A 90 -17.96 13.20 7.53
C ILE A 90 -19.34 13.79 7.76
N LEU A 91 -19.92 13.59 8.95
CA LEU A 91 -21.23 14.15 9.31
C LEU A 91 -21.23 15.69 9.29
N ASP A 92 -20.17 16.32 9.80
CA ASP A 92 -20.00 17.79 9.74
C ASP A 92 -19.98 18.31 8.29
N LEU A 93 -19.34 17.58 7.37
CA LEU A 93 -19.30 17.91 5.95
C LEU A 93 -20.68 17.74 5.31
N VAL A 94 -21.37 16.62 5.57
CA VAL A 94 -22.75 16.38 5.14
C VAL A 94 -23.66 17.53 5.59
N ASN A 95 -23.55 17.95 6.85
CA ASN A 95 -24.34 19.07 7.38
C ASN A 95 -23.96 20.40 6.72
N SER A 96 -22.68 20.63 6.45
CA SER A 96 -22.21 21.85 5.76
C SER A 96 -22.73 21.95 4.33
N ILE A 97 -22.78 20.82 3.62
CA ILE A 97 -23.38 20.73 2.27
C ILE A 97 -24.89 20.97 2.34
N ASN A 98 -25.60 20.26 3.23
CA ASN A 98 -27.06 20.33 3.31
C ASN A 98 -27.59 21.69 3.79
N SER A 99 -26.84 22.39 4.65
CA SER A 99 -27.18 23.75 5.11
C SER A 99 -26.83 24.84 4.10
N GLY A 100 -26.16 24.51 2.99
CA GLY A 100 -25.70 25.49 2.00
C GLY A 100 -24.49 26.32 2.46
N LYS A 101 -23.77 25.85 3.49
CA LYS A 101 -22.46 26.41 3.85
C LYS A 101 -21.42 26.10 2.77
N ILE A 102 -21.46 24.88 2.20
CA ILE A 102 -20.77 24.53 0.95
C ILE A 102 -21.83 24.55 -0.15
N LYS A 103 -21.65 25.43 -1.14
CA LYS A 103 -22.64 25.72 -2.16
C LYS A 103 -22.34 25.05 -3.49
N GLU A 104 -23.34 24.99 -4.36
CA GLU A 104 -23.18 24.59 -5.76
C GLU A 104 -22.02 25.35 -6.43
N GLY A 105 -21.19 24.62 -7.17
CA GLY A 105 -19.99 25.14 -7.83
C GLY A 105 -18.77 25.30 -6.92
N GLU A 106 -18.92 25.27 -5.59
CA GLU A 106 -17.77 25.28 -4.67
C GLU A 106 -17.04 23.93 -4.68
N LYS A 107 -15.81 23.96 -4.18
CA LYS A 107 -14.87 22.83 -4.21
C LYS A 107 -14.61 22.32 -2.80
N LEU A 108 -14.62 21.01 -2.63
CA LEU A 108 -14.20 20.32 -1.42
C LEU A 108 -13.12 19.30 -1.79
N LEU A 109 -11.97 19.34 -1.10
CA LEU A 109 -10.90 18.36 -1.27
C LEU A 109 -10.76 17.48 -0.03
N ILE A 110 -10.84 16.17 -0.21
CA ILE A 110 -10.55 15.17 0.82
C ILE A 110 -9.20 14.53 0.52
N ILE A 111 -8.31 14.53 1.50
CA ILE A 111 -7.00 13.89 1.43
C ILE A 111 -6.98 12.75 2.45
N VAL A 112 -6.61 11.55 2.01
CA VAL A 112 -6.44 10.36 2.85
C VAL A 112 -4.97 9.94 2.76
N ASP A 113 -4.17 10.26 3.78
CA ASP A 113 -2.72 9.97 3.85
C ASP A 113 -2.40 9.08 5.07
N THR A 114 -2.73 7.80 4.96
CA THR A 114 -2.69 6.79 6.03
C THR A 114 -2.30 5.41 5.48
N HIS A 115 -2.05 4.42 6.34
CA HIS A 115 -1.91 3.03 5.90
C HIS A 115 -3.23 2.46 5.39
N GLY A 116 -3.17 1.59 4.36
CA GLY A 116 -4.35 0.98 3.72
C GLY A 116 -4.27 -0.55 3.67
N GLY A 117 -5.40 -1.21 3.91
CA GLY A 117 -5.55 -2.67 3.87
C GLY A 117 -6.12 -3.17 2.56
N VAL A 118 -6.30 -4.47 2.43
CA VAL A 118 -6.96 -5.05 1.25
C VAL A 118 -8.48 -4.83 1.36
N LYS A 119 -9.13 -4.54 0.23
CA LYS A 119 -10.58 -4.53 0.13
C LYS A 119 -11.18 -5.87 0.54
N THR A 120 -12.16 -5.83 1.45
CA THR A 120 -12.93 -7.01 1.85
C THR A 120 -14.18 -7.16 0.97
N LYS A 121 -14.77 -8.37 0.93
CA LYS A 121 -15.99 -8.63 0.13
C LYS A 121 -17.19 -7.78 0.53
N LYS A 122 -17.18 -7.19 1.74
CA LYS A 122 -18.29 -6.39 2.28
C LYS A 122 -18.24 -4.93 1.84
N HIS A 123 -17.09 -4.47 1.32
CA HIS A 123 -16.83 -3.06 1.03
C HIS A 123 -16.56 -2.84 -0.45
N GLN A 124 -16.89 -1.65 -0.95
CA GLN A 124 -16.62 -1.27 -2.34
C GLN A 124 -15.17 -0.81 -2.49
N THR A 125 -14.67 -0.12 -1.48
CA THR A 125 -13.31 0.38 -1.31
C THR A 125 -12.51 -0.48 -0.33
N HIS A 126 -11.26 -0.12 -0.06
CA HIS A 126 -10.41 -0.78 0.92
C HIS A 126 -10.54 -0.17 2.32
N SER A 127 -9.95 -0.86 3.30
CA SER A 127 -9.85 -0.36 4.67
C SER A 127 -8.66 0.57 4.85
N ILE A 128 -8.76 1.49 5.78
CA ILE A 128 -7.68 2.37 6.22
C ILE A 128 -7.44 2.19 7.71
N ALA A 129 -6.18 2.35 8.12
CA ALA A 129 -5.81 2.28 9.52
C ALA A 129 -6.22 3.56 10.25
N MET A 130 -6.64 3.38 11.50
CA MET A 130 -6.96 4.45 12.46
C MET A 130 -5.86 4.55 13.53
N SER A 131 -5.93 5.57 14.37
CA SER A 131 -5.12 5.71 15.58
C SER A 131 -5.30 4.49 16.51
N GLY A 132 -4.26 4.14 17.28
CA GLY A 132 -4.38 3.19 18.39
C GLY A 132 -3.82 1.79 18.15
N SER A 133 -3.27 1.49 16.97
CA SER A 133 -2.47 0.28 16.74
C SER A 133 -1.27 0.52 15.85
N SER A 134 -0.13 -0.05 16.26
CA SER A 134 1.01 -0.26 15.36
C SER A 134 0.69 -1.45 14.47
N LEU A 135 0.76 -1.26 13.15
CA LEU A 135 0.61 -2.37 12.21
C LEU A 135 1.82 -3.29 12.27
N SER A 136 1.57 -4.60 12.20
CA SER A 136 2.60 -5.65 12.06
C SER A 136 2.51 -6.41 10.74
N ASP A 137 1.45 -6.18 9.97
CA ASP A 137 1.21 -6.77 8.65
C ASP A 137 0.37 -5.79 7.83
N LEU A 138 0.98 -5.16 6.82
CA LEU A 138 0.30 -4.18 5.96
C LEU A 138 -0.75 -4.84 5.06
N SER A 139 -0.77 -6.18 4.95
CA SER A 139 -1.78 -6.91 4.19
C SER A 139 -3.06 -7.22 4.98
N LYS A 140 -3.09 -6.95 6.30
CA LYS A 140 -4.19 -7.33 7.20
C LYS A 140 -4.63 -6.18 8.11
N ILE A 141 -4.98 -5.05 7.49
CA ILE A 141 -5.59 -3.94 8.23
C ILE A 141 -7.09 -4.23 8.39
N GLU A 142 -7.41 -4.94 9.46
CA GLU A 142 -8.78 -5.27 9.87
C GLU A 142 -8.95 -5.11 11.39
N GLY A 143 -10.19 -5.01 11.85
CA GLY A 143 -10.53 -4.94 13.27
C GLY A 143 -10.85 -3.53 13.78
N PRO A 144 -10.87 -3.31 15.11
CA PRO A 144 -11.41 -2.10 15.72
C PRO A 144 -10.61 -0.81 15.41
N ASN A 145 -9.38 -0.95 14.92
CA ASN A 145 -8.51 0.16 14.56
C ASN A 145 -8.39 0.32 13.03
N SER A 146 -9.43 -0.07 12.31
CA SER A 146 -9.55 0.11 10.87
C SER A 146 -10.96 0.56 10.52
N ASP A 147 -11.09 1.28 9.42
CA ASP A 147 -12.39 1.70 8.89
C ASP A 147 -12.41 1.64 7.37
N SER A 148 -13.59 1.70 6.76
CA SER A 148 -13.74 1.66 5.29
C SER A 148 -13.83 3.06 4.71
N ILE A 149 -13.19 3.28 3.55
CA ILE A 149 -13.35 4.52 2.78
C ILE A 149 -14.76 4.64 2.17
N ASP A 150 -15.56 3.56 2.17
CA ASP A 150 -16.96 3.58 1.71
C ASP A 150 -17.79 4.68 2.39
N LYS A 151 -17.40 5.09 3.60
CA LYS A 151 -18.03 6.19 4.34
C LYS A 151 -17.98 7.53 3.57
N LEU A 152 -17.01 7.74 2.68
CA LEU A 152 -16.95 8.93 1.81
C LEU A 152 -17.97 8.88 0.66
N LYS A 153 -18.61 7.74 0.39
CA LYS A 153 -19.62 7.63 -0.67
C LYS A 153 -20.77 8.64 -0.50
N ILE A 154 -21.19 8.89 0.74
CA ILE A 154 -22.24 9.88 1.03
C ILE A 154 -21.85 11.29 0.54
N LEU A 155 -20.58 11.66 0.64
CA LEU A 155 -20.09 12.95 0.15
C LEU A 155 -20.06 12.99 -1.37
N SER A 156 -19.71 11.89 -2.02
CA SER A 156 -19.74 11.77 -3.48
C SER A 156 -21.16 11.86 -4.04
N ASP A 157 -22.14 11.19 -3.40
CA ASP A 157 -23.55 11.27 -3.79
C ASP A 157 -24.13 12.68 -3.56
N LEU A 158 -23.72 13.35 -2.46
CA LEU A 158 -24.09 14.74 -2.21
C LEU A 158 -23.44 15.70 -3.20
N ALA A 159 -22.18 15.50 -3.57
CA ALA A 159 -21.50 16.34 -4.54
C ALA A 159 -22.23 16.31 -5.89
N LEU A 160 -22.65 15.11 -6.31
CA LEU A 160 -23.47 14.91 -7.49
C LEU A 160 -24.82 15.62 -7.40
N SER A 161 -25.58 15.40 -6.33
CA SER A 161 -26.95 15.93 -6.19
C SER A 161 -27.02 17.43 -5.88
N LYS A 162 -25.93 18.02 -5.36
CA LYS A 162 -25.84 19.44 -4.99
C LYS A 162 -24.95 20.27 -5.92
N GLY A 163 -24.42 19.67 -6.98
CA GLY A 163 -23.55 20.35 -7.95
C GLY A 163 -22.25 20.88 -7.34
N ILE A 164 -21.74 20.24 -6.29
CA ILE A 164 -20.44 20.58 -5.66
C ILE A 164 -19.34 19.83 -6.40
N LYS A 165 -18.15 20.41 -6.50
CA LYS A 165 -16.97 19.71 -7.03
C LYS A 165 -16.22 19.03 -5.88
N LEU A 166 -16.14 17.71 -5.89
CA LEU A 166 -15.43 16.92 -4.89
C LEU A 166 -14.13 16.35 -5.47
N GLY A 167 -13.02 16.57 -4.79
CA GLY A 167 -11.76 15.87 -5.03
C GLY A 167 -11.49 14.90 -3.89
N ILE A 168 -11.10 13.66 -4.20
CA ILE A 168 -10.61 12.67 -3.23
C ILE A 168 -9.22 12.26 -3.67
N MET A 169 -8.22 12.55 -2.84
CA MET A 169 -6.84 12.12 -3.02
C MET A 169 -6.53 11.05 -1.98
N ASP A 170 -6.33 9.83 -2.43
CA ASP A 170 -6.09 8.70 -1.57
C ASP A 170 -4.68 8.14 -1.75
N PHE A 171 -3.86 8.35 -0.73
CA PHE A 171 -2.45 8.01 -0.68
C PHE A 171 -2.16 6.75 0.11
N SER A 172 -3.21 6.04 0.55
CA SER A 172 -3.06 4.78 1.25
C SER A 172 -2.73 3.61 0.31
N CYS A 173 -2.26 2.50 0.87
CA CYS A 173 -2.10 1.26 0.10
C CYS A 173 -3.46 0.76 -0.39
N HIS A 174 -3.51 0.10 -1.55
CA HIS A 174 -4.75 -0.38 -2.16
C HIS A 174 -5.75 0.71 -2.61
N SER A 175 -5.31 1.97 -2.65
CA SER A 175 -6.13 3.16 -2.96
C SER A 175 -6.83 3.12 -4.32
N GLY A 176 -6.37 2.31 -5.27
CA GLY A 176 -7.06 2.12 -6.55
C GLY A 176 -8.49 1.59 -6.41
N ASN A 177 -8.85 1.00 -5.25
CA ASN A 177 -10.24 0.63 -4.96
C ASN A 177 -11.14 1.86 -4.71
N THR A 178 -10.59 3.01 -4.34
CA THR A 178 -11.33 4.25 -4.08
C THR A 178 -11.89 4.90 -5.34
N LEU A 179 -11.39 4.52 -6.53
CA LEU A 179 -11.96 4.95 -7.81
C LEU A 179 -13.46 4.61 -7.95
N ALA A 180 -13.95 3.60 -7.22
CA ALA A 180 -15.36 3.25 -7.17
C ALA A 180 -16.26 4.37 -6.63
N LEU A 181 -15.70 5.39 -5.96
CA LEU A 181 -16.43 6.55 -5.45
C LEU A 181 -16.57 7.69 -6.46
N ALA A 182 -15.93 7.60 -7.63
CA ALA A 182 -15.96 8.65 -8.63
C ALA A 182 -17.34 8.79 -9.30
N ASN A 183 -17.68 10.01 -9.71
CA ASN A 183 -18.84 10.34 -10.53
C ASN A 183 -18.58 11.66 -11.29
N GLN A 184 -19.57 12.20 -12.02
CA GLN A 184 -19.43 13.44 -12.80
C GLN A 184 -19.05 14.69 -11.99
N ASN A 185 -19.21 14.67 -10.66
CA ASN A 185 -18.86 15.74 -9.73
C ASN A 185 -17.73 15.36 -8.77
N THR A 186 -17.25 14.12 -8.81
CA THR A 186 -16.24 13.58 -7.90
C THR A 186 -15.03 13.07 -8.67
N CYS A 187 -13.91 13.77 -8.56
CA CYS A 187 -12.61 13.31 -9.01
C CYS A 187 -11.93 12.46 -7.93
N VAL A 188 -11.40 11.30 -8.31
CA VAL A 188 -10.59 10.45 -7.42
C VAL A 188 -9.20 10.25 -8.01
N ILE A 189 -8.17 10.55 -7.21
CA ILE A 189 -6.77 10.20 -7.48
C ILE A 189 -6.31 9.20 -6.44
N ALA A 190 -5.79 8.07 -6.89
CA ALA A 190 -5.22 7.02 -6.07
C ALA A 190 -3.70 6.94 -6.30
N SER A 191 -2.92 6.85 -5.22
CA SER A 191 -1.46 6.65 -5.29
C SER A 191 -1.04 5.25 -5.74
N SER A 192 -1.93 4.27 -5.68
CA SER A 192 -1.64 2.87 -5.98
C SER A 192 -2.80 2.19 -6.71
N GLY A 193 -2.54 1.03 -7.31
CA GLY A 193 -3.56 0.15 -7.84
C GLY A 193 -4.23 -0.68 -6.74
N PRO A 194 -5.39 -1.31 -7.04
CA PRO A 194 -6.17 -2.08 -6.06
C PRO A 194 -5.42 -3.14 -5.25
N ASN A 195 -4.29 -3.66 -5.76
CA ASN A 195 -3.53 -4.76 -5.16
C ASN A 195 -2.11 -4.36 -4.74
N HIS A 196 -1.75 -3.08 -4.81
CA HIS A 196 -0.39 -2.61 -4.54
C HIS A 196 -0.29 -1.78 -3.27
N PHE A 197 0.92 -1.71 -2.75
CA PHE A 197 1.27 -0.74 -1.73
C PHE A 197 1.44 0.65 -2.35
N SER A 198 1.22 1.68 -1.53
CA SER A 198 1.52 3.06 -1.82
C SER A 198 2.84 3.47 -1.17
N TYR A 199 3.47 4.53 -1.69
CA TYR A 199 4.74 5.05 -1.19
C TYR A 199 4.70 6.57 -1.13
N ASN A 200 5.37 7.13 -0.12
CA ASN A 200 5.27 8.55 0.23
C ASN A 200 5.89 9.50 -0.80
N ASP A 201 6.66 8.99 -1.76
CA ASP A 201 7.13 9.79 -2.88
C ASP A 201 6.00 10.22 -3.81
N PHE A 202 4.89 9.47 -3.92
CA PHE A 202 3.73 9.89 -4.70
C PHE A 202 3.07 11.16 -4.13
N PRO A 203 2.57 11.19 -2.87
CA PRO A 203 1.96 12.39 -2.31
C PRO A 203 2.94 13.57 -2.25
N ASN A 204 4.22 13.34 -1.92
CA ASN A 204 5.23 14.39 -1.94
C ASN A 204 5.44 14.99 -3.34
N ASN A 205 5.46 14.17 -4.41
CA ASN A 205 5.54 14.70 -5.77
C ASN A 205 4.24 15.36 -6.19
N LEU A 206 3.09 14.82 -5.78
CA LEU A 206 1.78 15.37 -6.10
C LEU A 206 1.61 16.77 -5.54
N TYR A 207 1.88 16.95 -4.25
CA TYR A 207 1.82 18.27 -3.62
C TYR A 207 2.75 19.27 -4.31
N LYS A 208 3.95 18.86 -4.76
CA LYS A 208 4.86 19.75 -5.50
C LYS A 208 4.31 20.21 -6.85
N GLU A 209 3.50 19.39 -7.51
CA GLU A 209 2.85 19.74 -8.77
C GLU A 209 1.58 20.58 -8.58
N MET A 210 0.99 20.62 -7.38
CA MET A 210 -0.16 21.49 -7.10
C MET A 210 0.24 22.97 -7.23
N ARG A 211 -0.44 23.69 -8.12
CA ARG A 211 -0.21 25.12 -8.41
C ARG A 211 -1.53 25.79 -8.79
N PRO A 212 -1.69 27.11 -8.53
CA PRO A 212 -2.89 27.84 -8.93
C PRO A 212 -3.15 27.69 -10.43
N GLY A 213 -4.41 27.44 -10.80
CA GLY A 213 -4.85 27.32 -12.18
C GLY A 213 -4.63 25.94 -12.83
N LEU A 214 -3.99 24.98 -12.15
CA LEU A 214 -3.91 23.60 -12.62
C LEU A 214 -5.11 22.79 -12.17
N SER A 215 -5.59 21.88 -13.03
CA SER A 215 -6.58 20.88 -12.65
C SER A 215 -5.96 19.74 -11.82
N LEU A 216 -6.78 19.00 -11.06
CA LEU A 216 -6.31 17.78 -10.40
C LEU A 216 -5.77 16.75 -11.40
N GLU A 217 -6.34 16.71 -12.60
CA GLU A 217 -5.85 15.88 -13.68
C GLU A 217 -4.43 16.28 -14.14
N ASP A 218 -4.17 17.58 -14.34
CA ASP A 218 -2.83 18.07 -14.72
C ASP A 218 -1.81 17.76 -13.63
N VAL A 219 -2.19 17.97 -12.37
CA VAL A 219 -1.38 17.63 -11.20
C VAL A 219 -1.05 16.13 -11.20
N PHE A 220 -2.03 15.26 -11.42
CA PHE A 220 -1.82 13.81 -11.50
C PHE A 220 -0.87 13.44 -12.66
N LEU A 221 -1.10 13.94 -13.86
CA LEU A 221 -0.29 13.61 -15.04
C LEU A 221 1.16 14.08 -14.88
N ASN A 222 1.37 15.26 -14.30
CA ASN A 222 2.71 15.77 -14.02
C ASN A 222 3.42 14.97 -12.93
N THR A 223 2.68 14.51 -11.92
CA THR A 223 3.19 13.64 -10.87
C THR A 223 3.59 12.28 -11.43
N LYS A 224 2.72 11.67 -12.25
CA LYS A 224 2.93 10.33 -12.81
C LYS A 224 4.18 10.25 -13.67
N LYS A 225 4.53 11.31 -14.41
CA LYS A 225 5.79 11.41 -15.19
C LYS A 225 7.05 11.27 -14.32
N LYS A 226 7.00 11.71 -13.06
CA LYS A 226 8.15 11.76 -12.13
C LYS A 226 8.15 10.58 -11.15
N TYR A 227 7.00 9.92 -11.00
CA TYR A 227 6.81 8.82 -10.08
C TYR A 227 7.44 7.53 -10.61
N THR A 228 8.16 6.81 -9.75
CA THR A 228 8.87 5.59 -10.14
C THR A 228 8.63 4.41 -9.19
N SER A 229 8.10 4.63 -7.99
CA SER A 229 7.88 3.53 -7.03
C SER A 229 6.77 2.57 -7.51
N PRO A 230 6.90 1.25 -7.27
CA PRO A 230 6.07 0.23 -7.92
C PRO A 230 4.66 0.14 -7.30
N ALA A 231 3.78 1.09 -7.65
CA ALA A 231 2.44 1.20 -7.06
C ALA A 231 1.30 1.30 -8.08
N PHE A 232 1.54 1.70 -9.33
CA PHE A 232 0.51 2.02 -10.34
C PHE A 232 -0.54 3.07 -9.88
N PRO A 233 -0.17 4.36 -9.76
CA PRO A 233 -1.13 5.42 -9.45
C PRO A 233 -2.21 5.56 -10.52
N MET A 234 -3.45 5.83 -10.10
CA MET A 234 -4.64 5.87 -10.95
C MET A 234 -5.46 7.16 -10.75
N ILE A 235 -6.28 7.51 -11.74
CA ILE A 235 -7.21 8.64 -11.71
C ILE A 235 -8.55 8.24 -12.34
N SER A 236 -9.65 8.86 -11.89
CA SER A 236 -11.02 8.53 -12.29
C SER A 236 -11.56 9.23 -13.54
N THR A 237 -10.71 9.91 -14.31
CA THR A 237 -11.06 10.40 -15.65
C THR A 237 -11.41 9.26 -16.59
N GLU A 238 -12.21 9.48 -17.63
CA GLU A 238 -12.61 8.44 -18.58
C GLU A 238 -11.38 7.81 -19.26
N ALA A 239 -10.46 8.65 -19.73
CA ALA A 239 -9.18 8.21 -20.30
C ALA A 239 -8.36 7.38 -19.30
N GLY A 240 -8.35 7.81 -18.03
CA GLY A 240 -7.65 7.13 -16.96
C GLY A 240 -8.24 5.75 -16.65
N LEU A 241 -9.56 5.65 -16.51
CA LEU A 241 -10.28 4.41 -16.26
C LEU A 241 -10.08 3.42 -17.41
N SER A 242 -10.24 3.87 -18.65
CA SER A 242 -10.02 3.05 -19.85
C SER A 242 -8.60 2.48 -19.90
N LEU A 243 -7.57 3.28 -19.58
CA LEU A 243 -6.20 2.79 -19.51
C LEU A 243 -5.97 1.82 -18.35
N ASN A 244 -6.60 2.06 -17.21
CA ASN A 244 -6.49 1.15 -16.06
C ASN A 244 -7.06 -0.22 -16.43
N GLU A 245 -8.22 -0.29 -17.09
CA GLU A 245 -8.83 -1.54 -17.56
C GLU A 245 -7.93 -2.28 -18.55
N GLU A 246 -7.27 -1.55 -19.46
CA GLU A 246 -6.45 -2.14 -20.50
C GLU A 246 -5.07 -2.63 -20.02
N LEU A 247 -4.47 -1.96 -19.03
CA LEU A 247 -3.07 -2.17 -18.62
C LEU A 247 -2.89 -2.79 -17.24
N TYR A 248 -3.75 -2.45 -16.27
CA TYR A 248 -3.44 -2.70 -14.86
C TYR A 248 -3.25 -4.19 -14.55
N SER A 249 -4.18 -5.04 -14.97
CA SER A 249 -4.13 -6.49 -14.69
C SER A 249 -2.88 -7.17 -15.27
N LEU A 250 -2.38 -6.65 -16.40
CA LEU A 250 -1.24 -7.19 -17.11
C LEU A 250 0.09 -6.70 -16.55
N ILE A 251 0.15 -5.44 -16.08
CA ILE A 251 1.35 -4.84 -15.47
C ILE A 251 1.49 -5.22 -13.98
N SER A 252 0.38 -5.35 -13.25
CA SER A 252 0.36 -5.59 -11.80
C SER A 252 1.29 -6.73 -11.34
N PRO A 253 1.35 -7.90 -12.02
CA PRO A 253 2.33 -8.96 -11.71
C PRO A 253 3.79 -8.51 -11.60
N TYR A 254 4.17 -7.50 -12.38
CA TYR A 254 5.52 -6.94 -12.48
C TYR A 254 5.75 -5.74 -11.55
N LEU A 255 4.77 -5.40 -10.73
CA LEU A 255 4.87 -4.40 -9.65
C LEU A 255 4.74 -5.03 -8.27
N ASN A 256 4.54 -6.35 -8.19
CA ASN A 256 4.51 -7.07 -6.93
C ASN A 256 5.90 -7.14 -6.31
N ILE A 257 6.03 -6.64 -5.08
CA ILE A 257 7.29 -6.63 -4.35
C ILE A 257 7.17 -7.29 -2.97
N VAL A 258 8.32 -7.41 -2.32
CA VAL A 258 8.45 -7.60 -0.87
C VAL A 258 8.99 -6.29 -0.30
N THR A 259 8.48 -5.79 0.82
CA THR A 259 9.02 -4.59 1.47
C THR A 259 10.34 -4.91 2.17
N GLN A 260 11.20 -3.90 2.35
CA GLN A 260 12.53 -4.09 2.96
C GLN A 260 12.44 -4.65 4.40
N ASP A 261 11.42 -4.23 5.14
CA ASP A 261 11.15 -4.68 6.52
C ASP A 261 10.40 -6.02 6.58
N GLY A 262 10.01 -6.59 5.44
CA GLY A 262 9.22 -7.82 5.35
C GLY A 262 7.76 -7.71 5.81
N LEU A 263 7.29 -6.52 6.21
CA LEU A 263 5.92 -6.30 6.69
C LEU A 263 4.87 -6.37 5.58
N GLY A 264 5.28 -6.25 4.32
CA GLY A 264 4.44 -6.37 3.14
C GLY A 264 5.05 -7.33 2.11
N ASN A 265 4.31 -8.36 1.72
CA ASN A 265 4.74 -9.31 0.70
C ASN A 265 3.62 -9.61 -0.30
N LYS A 266 3.64 -8.91 -1.45
CA LYS A 266 2.72 -9.17 -2.56
C LYS A 266 3.30 -10.14 -3.59
N LEU A 267 4.63 -10.25 -3.64
CA LEU A 267 5.31 -11.13 -4.60
C LEU A 267 5.11 -12.62 -4.26
N LYS A 268 5.28 -13.03 -3.01
CA LYS A 268 5.15 -14.44 -2.61
C LYS A 268 3.77 -15.04 -2.94
N PRO A 269 2.64 -14.45 -2.51
CA PRO A 269 1.33 -15.00 -2.83
C PRO A 269 1.06 -15.08 -4.34
N TYR A 270 1.61 -14.14 -5.11
CA TYR A 270 1.54 -14.17 -6.57
C TYR A 270 2.34 -15.35 -7.15
N LEU A 271 3.61 -15.52 -6.73
CA LEU A 271 4.46 -16.62 -7.19
C LEU A 271 3.83 -17.98 -6.87
N GLU A 272 3.32 -18.16 -5.66
CA GLU A 272 2.62 -19.39 -5.23
C GLU A 272 1.39 -19.67 -6.10
N LYS A 273 0.61 -18.64 -6.43
CA LYS A 273 -0.57 -18.76 -7.31
C LYS A 273 -0.20 -19.22 -8.72
N VAL A 274 0.91 -18.73 -9.28
CA VAL A 274 1.31 -19.02 -10.67
C VAL A 274 2.23 -20.23 -10.81
N ALA A 275 2.69 -20.83 -9.71
CA ALA A 275 3.58 -21.99 -9.71
C ALA A 275 2.89 -23.35 -9.98
N ASN A 276 1.62 -23.37 -10.37
CA ASN A 276 0.95 -24.59 -10.87
C ASN A 276 0.87 -24.56 -12.42
N PRO A 277 0.69 -25.71 -13.10
CA PRO A 277 0.73 -25.76 -14.56
C PRO A 277 -0.25 -24.80 -15.27
N SER A 278 -1.48 -24.68 -14.76
CA SER A 278 -2.48 -23.75 -15.33
C SER A 278 -2.09 -22.29 -15.10
N GLY A 279 -1.52 -21.97 -13.94
CA GLY A 279 -1.00 -20.64 -13.60
C GLY A 279 0.17 -20.21 -14.49
N VAL A 280 1.12 -21.12 -14.78
CA VAL A 280 2.23 -20.86 -15.71
C VAL A 280 1.70 -20.55 -17.11
N CYS A 281 0.77 -21.36 -17.62
CA CYS A 281 0.17 -21.16 -18.94
C CYS A 281 -0.59 -19.83 -19.03
N GLN A 282 -1.40 -19.51 -18.03
CA GLN A 282 -2.14 -18.25 -17.97
C GLN A 282 -1.20 -17.05 -17.98
N ARG A 283 -0.14 -17.10 -17.16
CA ARG A 283 0.86 -16.02 -17.08
C ARG A 283 1.59 -15.81 -18.40
N GLU A 284 1.94 -16.87 -19.11
CA GLU A 284 2.57 -16.75 -20.44
C GLU A 284 1.60 -16.10 -21.44
N ASN A 285 0.33 -16.53 -21.46
CA ASN A 285 -0.69 -15.92 -22.30
C ASN A 285 -0.89 -14.43 -21.99
N ASP A 286 -1.00 -14.08 -20.70
CA ASP A 286 -1.14 -12.69 -20.25
C ASP A 286 0.07 -11.84 -20.64
N PHE A 287 1.29 -12.42 -20.58
CA PHE A 287 2.49 -11.74 -21.04
C PHE A 287 2.47 -11.44 -22.54
N GLN A 288 2.03 -12.40 -23.37
CA GLN A 288 1.90 -12.18 -24.82
C GLN A 288 0.83 -11.12 -25.13
N ILE A 289 -0.28 -11.10 -24.38
CA ILE A 289 -1.30 -10.05 -24.49
C ILE A 289 -0.72 -8.68 -24.13
N LEU A 290 0.07 -8.61 -23.06
CA LEU A 290 0.74 -7.39 -22.64
C LEU A 290 1.67 -6.84 -23.72
N LEU A 291 2.53 -7.68 -24.31
CA LEU A 291 3.44 -7.26 -25.37
C LEU A 291 2.68 -6.69 -26.57
N LYS A 292 1.62 -7.39 -27.02
CA LYS A 292 0.76 -6.90 -28.12
C LYS A 292 0.08 -5.57 -27.81
N LYS A 293 -0.36 -5.35 -26.57
CA LYS A 293 -0.95 -4.07 -26.16
C LYS A 293 0.08 -2.94 -26.15
N ILE A 294 1.31 -3.21 -25.69
CA ILE A 294 2.41 -2.24 -25.72
C ILE A 294 2.71 -1.85 -27.17
N GLU A 295 2.83 -2.82 -28.07
CA GLU A 295 3.04 -2.59 -29.51
C GLU A 295 1.92 -1.74 -30.11
N ALA A 296 0.65 -2.09 -29.84
CA ALA A 296 -0.51 -1.34 -30.33
C ALA A 296 -0.53 0.12 -29.84
N PHE A 297 -0.21 0.35 -28.56
CA PHE A 297 -0.07 1.70 -28.02
C PHE A 297 1.05 2.47 -28.71
N VAL A 298 2.16 1.83 -29.04
CA VAL A 298 3.26 2.51 -29.71
C VAL A 298 2.91 2.79 -31.17
N GLU A 299 2.19 1.92 -31.87
CA GLU A 299 1.72 2.19 -33.23
C GLU A 299 0.81 3.43 -33.27
N ILE A 300 -0.13 3.54 -32.33
CA ILE A 300 -1.02 4.70 -32.20
C ILE A 300 -0.21 5.99 -32.01
N ASN A 301 0.84 5.95 -31.17
CA ASN A 301 1.66 7.13 -30.85
C ASN A 301 2.80 7.39 -31.85
N GLY A 302 3.26 6.38 -32.59
CA GLY A 302 4.33 6.47 -33.59
C GLY A 302 3.88 7.22 -34.84
N LYS A 303 2.58 7.16 -35.15
CA LYS A 303 1.94 8.05 -36.14
C LYS A 303 1.96 9.53 -35.69
N LEU A 304 2.15 9.80 -34.39
CA LEU A 304 2.16 11.15 -33.82
C LEU A 304 3.58 11.69 -33.56
N THR A 305 4.60 10.85 -33.32
CA THR A 305 5.99 11.29 -33.04
C THR A 305 7.05 10.24 -33.43
N SER A 306 8.09 10.64 -34.19
CA SER A 306 9.16 9.75 -34.72
C SER A 306 10.31 9.43 -33.74
N GLN A 307 10.12 9.56 -32.42
CA GLN A 307 11.22 9.54 -31.43
C GLN A 307 10.96 8.71 -30.16
N PHE A 308 10.18 7.63 -30.21
CA PHE A 308 9.96 6.82 -29.01
C PHE A 308 10.87 5.59 -28.94
N SER A 309 12.01 5.71 -28.24
CA SER A 309 12.85 4.56 -27.85
C SER A 309 12.33 3.81 -26.62
N GLY A 310 11.28 4.31 -25.95
CA GLY A 310 10.81 3.75 -24.67
C GLY A 310 10.06 2.42 -24.77
N GLU A 311 9.65 2.02 -25.98
CA GLU A 311 8.98 0.73 -26.21
C GLU A 311 9.95 -0.44 -26.01
N SER A 312 11.08 -0.42 -26.73
CA SER A 312 12.10 -1.45 -26.63
C SER A 312 12.58 -1.59 -25.19
N ASP A 313 12.75 -0.47 -24.51
CA ASP A 313 13.16 -0.44 -23.10
C ASP A 313 12.12 -1.10 -22.19
N LEU A 314 10.81 -0.88 -22.42
CA LEU A 314 9.76 -1.49 -21.60
C LEU A 314 9.65 -2.99 -21.86
N VAL A 315 9.68 -3.40 -23.13
CA VAL A 315 9.63 -4.82 -23.51
C VAL A 315 10.84 -5.56 -22.96
N GLU A 316 12.03 -4.97 -23.02
CA GLU A 316 13.24 -5.54 -22.44
C GLU A 316 13.16 -5.64 -20.92
N ALA A 317 12.75 -4.57 -20.23
CA ALA A 317 12.59 -4.60 -18.77
C ALA A 317 11.56 -5.63 -18.31
N LEU A 318 10.45 -5.77 -19.05
CA LEU A 318 9.42 -6.77 -18.81
C LEU A 318 9.94 -8.19 -19.02
N LYS A 319 10.69 -8.44 -20.10
CA LYS A 319 11.32 -9.75 -20.37
C LYS A 319 12.35 -10.11 -19.30
N ASP A 320 13.19 -9.16 -18.90
CA ASP A 320 14.18 -9.33 -17.83
C ASP A 320 13.50 -9.69 -16.50
N TYR A 321 12.48 -8.93 -16.08
CA TYR A 321 11.80 -9.24 -14.82
C TYR A 321 10.97 -10.51 -14.90
N LYS A 322 10.37 -10.81 -16.05
CA LYS A 322 9.70 -12.11 -16.29
C LYS A 322 10.69 -13.27 -16.14
N ALA A 323 11.87 -13.20 -16.75
CA ALA A 323 12.88 -14.24 -16.64
C ALA A 323 13.35 -14.44 -15.18
N TYR A 324 13.50 -13.34 -14.44
CA TYR A 324 13.79 -13.39 -13.01
C TYR A 324 12.66 -14.07 -12.21
N GLN A 325 11.40 -13.75 -12.50
CA GLN A 325 10.25 -14.45 -11.92
C GLN A 325 10.17 -15.91 -12.34
N ASP A 326 10.48 -16.25 -13.60
CA ASP A 326 10.49 -17.63 -14.11
C ASP A 326 11.50 -18.49 -13.36
N LYS A 327 12.67 -17.93 -13.03
CA LYS A 327 13.65 -18.60 -12.16
C LYS A 327 13.06 -18.88 -10.79
N MET A 328 12.44 -17.89 -10.14
CA MET A 328 11.80 -18.08 -8.83
C MET A 328 10.65 -19.11 -8.88
N ILE A 329 9.84 -19.09 -9.94
CA ILE A 329 8.75 -20.06 -10.15
C ILE A 329 9.31 -21.46 -10.39
N SER A 330 10.37 -21.59 -11.19
CA SER A 330 11.04 -22.88 -11.45
C SER A 330 11.61 -23.46 -10.16
N ASP A 331 12.23 -22.63 -9.32
CA ASP A 331 12.73 -23.04 -8.00
C ASP A 331 11.57 -23.53 -7.11
N LEU A 332 10.41 -22.83 -7.15
CA LEU A 332 9.19 -23.22 -6.43
C LEU A 332 8.53 -24.50 -6.96
N ILE A 333 8.46 -24.69 -8.28
CA ILE A 333 7.89 -25.89 -8.91
C ILE A 333 8.77 -27.09 -8.60
N SER A 334 10.08 -26.95 -8.79
CA SER A 334 11.05 -28.00 -8.47
C SER A 334 10.87 -28.44 -7.02
N TYR A 335 10.65 -27.49 -6.12
CA TYR A 335 10.33 -27.76 -4.71
C TYR A 335 8.96 -28.44 -4.50
N ASN A 336 7.87 -27.92 -5.08
CA ASN A 336 6.54 -28.51 -4.95
C ASN A 336 6.46 -29.92 -5.52
N HIS A 337 7.31 -30.28 -6.49
CA HIS A 337 7.43 -31.65 -6.97
C HIS A 337 8.02 -32.61 -5.91
N TYR A 338 8.74 -32.08 -4.90
CA TYR A 338 9.19 -32.82 -3.71
C TYR A 338 8.17 -32.81 -2.55
N LYS A 339 7.03 -32.10 -2.68
CA LYS A 339 5.87 -32.28 -1.79
C LYS A 339 5.16 -33.59 -2.15
N LEU A 340 5.78 -34.70 -1.77
CA LEU A 340 5.06 -35.96 -1.56
C LEU A 340 4.13 -35.76 -0.36
N ASP A 341 2.94 -36.38 -0.41
CA ASP A 341 1.92 -36.48 0.64
C ASP A 341 2.41 -37.21 1.92
N GLU A 342 3.67 -36.99 2.30
CA GLU A 342 4.37 -37.64 3.39
C GLU A 342 4.06 -36.90 4.68
N THR A 343 3.34 -37.59 5.55
CA THR A 343 3.32 -37.25 6.97
C THR A 343 4.64 -37.73 7.58
N VAL A 344 5.34 -36.85 8.29
CA VAL A 344 6.49 -37.27 9.09
C VAL A 344 5.97 -37.53 10.50
N SER A 345 6.17 -38.76 10.96
CA SER A 345 5.91 -39.11 12.35
C SER A 345 7.16 -38.83 13.17
N PHE A 346 7.05 -38.00 14.20
CA PHE A 346 8.11 -37.87 15.21
C PHE A 346 7.56 -38.09 16.61
N GLU A 347 8.43 -38.58 17.48
CA GLU A 347 8.16 -38.70 18.90
C GLU A 347 8.49 -37.37 19.58
N TYR A 348 7.57 -36.87 20.39
CA TYR A 348 7.77 -35.70 21.24
C TYR A 348 7.39 -36.02 22.67
N PHE A 349 8.03 -35.33 23.61
CA PHE A 349 7.77 -35.52 25.03
C PHE A 349 6.73 -34.50 25.49
N GLU A 350 5.62 -34.96 26.05
CA GLU A 350 4.63 -34.13 26.71
C GLU A 350 4.82 -34.23 28.23
N TYR A 351 5.11 -33.10 28.88
CA TYR A 351 5.19 -33.03 30.33
C TYR A 351 3.90 -32.45 30.91
N THR A 352 3.40 -33.08 31.96
CA THR A 352 2.37 -32.49 32.80
C THR A 352 2.78 -32.59 34.27
N ARG A 353 2.54 -31.53 35.05
CA ARG A 353 2.83 -31.50 36.50
C ARG A 353 2.26 -32.71 37.26
N LYS A 354 1.17 -33.31 36.78
CA LYS A 354 0.49 -34.43 37.44
C LYS A 354 0.93 -35.83 36.98
N LYS A 355 1.47 -35.99 35.77
CA LYS A 355 1.71 -37.33 35.17
C LYS A 355 3.14 -37.57 34.72
N GLY A 356 4.06 -36.66 35.01
CA GLY A 356 5.44 -36.75 34.53
C GLY A 356 5.50 -36.67 33.01
N ILE A 357 6.52 -37.32 32.43
CA ILE A 357 6.85 -37.27 31.00
C ILE A 357 6.15 -38.41 30.28
N ARG A 358 5.51 -38.10 29.15
CA ARG A 358 4.99 -39.11 28.22
C ARG A 358 5.55 -38.90 26.83
N ILE A 359 6.02 -39.96 26.21
CA ILE A 359 6.37 -39.95 24.79
C ILE A 359 5.07 -40.05 24.00
N LYS A 360 4.81 -39.06 23.14
CA LYS A 360 3.69 -39.06 22.21
C LYS A 360 4.23 -39.03 20.78
N LYS A 361 3.61 -39.79 19.89
CA LYS A 361 3.85 -39.66 18.45
C LYS A 361 2.94 -38.57 17.90
N LYS A 362 3.52 -37.62 17.17
CA LYS A 362 2.75 -36.66 16.37
C LYS A 362 3.08 -36.92 14.91
N GLN A 363 2.05 -37.17 14.13
CA GLN A 363 2.16 -37.05 12.68
C GLN A 363 1.91 -35.59 12.32
N VAL A 364 2.85 -35.02 11.60
CA VAL A 364 2.76 -33.66 11.12
C VAL A 364 3.04 -33.69 9.62
N GLU A 365 2.19 -33.02 8.86
CA GLU A 365 2.46 -32.77 7.43
C GLU A 365 3.82 -32.10 7.31
N LYS A 366 4.66 -32.56 6.36
CA LYS A 366 6.03 -32.09 6.12
C LYS A 366 6.11 -30.54 6.06
N GLU A 367 5.09 -29.89 5.50
CA GLU A 367 4.96 -28.42 5.42
C GLU A 367 4.88 -27.71 6.79
N LYS A 368 4.27 -28.34 7.80
CA LYS A 368 4.17 -27.78 9.17
C LYS A 368 5.46 -27.96 9.97
N ILE A 369 6.37 -28.82 9.53
CA ILE A 369 7.66 -29.08 10.20
C ILE A 369 8.61 -27.90 10.01
N GLY A 370 8.63 -27.27 8.83
CA GLY A 370 9.42 -26.06 8.58
C GLY A 370 9.10 -24.94 9.58
N ASN A 371 7.81 -24.72 9.87
CA ASN A 371 7.35 -23.73 10.86
C ASN A 371 7.65 -24.13 12.31
N LEU A 372 7.62 -25.44 12.63
CA LEU A 372 8.00 -25.96 13.95
C LEU A 372 9.51 -25.84 14.21
N LEU A 373 10.33 -25.90 13.14
CA LEU A 373 11.79 -25.88 13.24
C LEU A 373 12.43 -24.52 12.88
N SER A 374 11.67 -23.57 12.33
CA SER A 374 12.13 -22.20 12.04
C SER A 374 12.25 -21.37 13.32
N SER A 375 13.23 -21.71 14.16
CA SER A 375 14.14 -20.85 14.93
C SER A 375 13.66 -19.61 15.71
N SER A 376 12.39 -19.21 15.77
CA SER A 376 11.93 -18.09 16.63
C SER A 376 11.25 -18.59 17.90
N TYR A 377 10.38 -19.59 17.79
CA TYR A 377 9.64 -20.10 18.94
C TYR A 377 10.54 -20.88 19.92
N LEU A 378 11.39 -21.77 19.40
CA LEU A 378 12.34 -22.53 20.23
C LEU A 378 13.41 -21.64 20.87
N TYR A 379 13.97 -20.68 20.11
CA TYR A 379 15.01 -19.77 20.62
C TYR A 379 14.45 -18.74 21.61
N LYS A 380 13.26 -18.18 21.35
CA LYS A 380 12.61 -17.25 22.28
C LYS A 380 12.21 -17.94 23.57
N PHE A 381 11.63 -19.14 23.48
CA PHE A 381 11.34 -19.97 24.65
C PHE A 381 12.60 -20.25 25.47
N VAL A 382 13.72 -20.60 24.82
CA VAL A 382 15.01 -20.84 25.49
C VAL A 382 15.61 -19.55 26.07
N ALA A 383 15.51 -18.42 25.38
CA ALA A 383 16.04 -17.14 25.82
C ALA A 383 15.26 -16.58 27.02
N ASP A 384 13.93 -16.60 26.95
CA ASP A 384 13.05 -16.20 28.05
C ASP A 384 13.27 -17.12 29.28
N PHE A 385 13.47 -18.43 29.05
CA PHE A 385 13.74 -19.37 30.12
C PHE A 385 15.13 -19.22 30.75
N LYS A 386 16.19 -18.94 29.95
CA LYS A 386 17.53 -18.60 30.47
C LYS A 386 17.49 -17.35 31.34
N LYS A 387 16.70 -16.34 30.96
CA LYS A 387 16.52 -15.11 31.71
C LYS A 387 15.80 -15.36 33.04
N ASP A 388 14.75 -16.17 33.03
CA ASP A 388 14.05 -16.59 34.26
C ASP A 388 14.96 -17.41 35.19
N LEU A 389 15.87 -18.20 34.61
CA LEU A 389 16.87 -18.98 35.34
C LEU A 389 17.94 -18.11 36.00
N GLU A 390 18.46 -17.10 35.29
CA GLU A 390 19.41 -16.13 35.84
C GLU A 390 18.76 -15.33 36.98
N LEU A 391 17.48 -14.97 36.80
CA LEU A 391 16.69 -14.32 37.84
C LEU A 391 16.47 -15.22 39.06
N ALA A 392 16.18 -16.51 38.87
CA ALA A 392 16.07 -17.49 39.94
C ALA A 392 17.40 -17.72 40.66
N ARG A 393 18.53 -17.77 39.92
CA ARG A 393 19.87 -17.93 40.48
C ARG A 393 20.34 -16.74 41.33
N SER A 394 19.88 -15.55 40.99
CA SER A 394 20.15 -14.33 41.77
C SER A 394 19.44 -14.30 43.12
N LYS A 395 18.44 -15.16 43.34
CA LYS A 395 17.67 -15.27 44.58
C LYS A 395 18.07 -16.55 45.32
N LYS A 396 19.03 -16.47 46.23
CA LYS A 396 19.42 -17.61 47.08
C LYS A 396 18.47 -17.79 48.27
N PRO A 397 18.25 -19.04 48.73
CA PRO A 397 18.75 -20.29 48.15
C PRO A 397 17.80 -20.86 47.10
N ILE A 398 18.37 -21.38 46.01
CA ILE A 398 17.64 -22.05 44.93
C ILE A 398 17.22 -23.42 45.43
N ASP A 399 15.92 -23.72 45.35
CA ASP A 399 15.36 -25.04 45.61
C ASP A 399 15.95 -26.08 44.64
N GLN A 400 16.34 -27.26 45.15
CA GLN A 400 16.81 -28.40 44.34
C GLN A 400 15.81 -28.74 43.22
N GLN A 401 14.51 -28.53 43.46
CA GLN A 401 13.48 -28.71 42.44
C GLN A 401 13.68 -27.81 41.19
N ALA A 402 14.23 -26.61 41.36
CA ALA A 402 14.53 -25.70 40.25
C ALA A 402 15.80 -26.13 39.48
N ILE A 403 16.75 -26.79 40.15
CA ILE A 403 17.94 -27.40 39.52
C ILE A 403 17.53 -28.61 38.69
N ASP A 404 16.70 -29.49 39.22
CA ASP A 404 16.22 -30.67 38.49
C ASP A 404 15.36 -30.27 37.28
N GLN A 405 14.57 -29.20 37.39
CA GLN A 405 13.85 -28.62 36.25
C GLN A 405 14.78 -28.04 35.20
N LEU A 406 15.92 -27.46 35.61
CA LEU A 406 16.92 -26.90 34.69
C LEU A 406 17.63 -28.01 33.90
N GLU A 407 18.12 -29.04 34.57
CA GLU A 407 18.81 -30.17 33.93
C GLU A 407 17.87 -30.88 32.96
N PHE A 408 16.62 -31.08 33.38
CA PHE A 408 15.58 -31.65 32.53
C PHE A 408 15.33 -30.82 31.26
N VAL A 409 15.17 -29.49 31.38
CA VAL A 409 14.93 -28.62 30.20
C VAL A 409 16.14 -28.57 29.28
N THR A 410 17.36 -28.61 29.83
CA THR A 410 18.61 -28.64 29.07
C THR A 410 18.70 -29.92 28.23
N GLU A 411 18.43 -31.08 28.83
CA GLU A 411 18.36 -32.36 28.13
C GLU A 411 17.30 -32.34 27.00
N LYS A 412 16.14 -31.70 27.23
CA LYS A 412 15.09 -31.57 26.20
C LYS A 412 15.46 -30.63 25.07
N TYR A 413 16.21 -29.57 25.33
CA TYR A 413 16.76 -28.71 24.29
C TYR A 413 17.75 -29.47 23.41
N GLU A 414 18.67 -30.22 24.01
CA GLU A 414 19.65 -31.03 23.28
C GLU A 414 18.97 -32.12 22.44
N ALA A 415 17.93 -32.78 22.98
CA ALA A 415 17.13 -33.74 22.22
C ALA A 415 16.36 -33.09 21.06
N ALA A 416 15.81 -31.88 21.25
CA ALA A 416 15.12 -31.14 20.19
C ALA A 416 16.08 -30.66 19.09
N GLU A 417 17.28 -30.19 19.45
CA GLU A 417 18.34 -29.83 18.50
C GLU A 417 18.90 -31.06 17.77
N ALA A 418 19.05 -32.20 18.46
CA ALA A 418 19.44 -33.46 17.83
C ALA A 418 18.37 -33.94 16.84
N LEU A 419 17.08 -33.86 17.20
CA LEU A 419 15.97 -34.17 16.29
C LEU A 419 15.93 -33.20 15.10
N ARG A 420 16.14 -31.89 15.32
CA ARG A 420 16.27 -30.90 14.25
C ARG A 420 17.42 -31.25 13.31
N LYS A 421 18.62 -31.55 13.83
CA LYS A 421 19.79 -31.99 13.05
C LYS A 421 19.51 -33.28 12.28
N LYS A 422 18.83 -34.24 12.90
CA LYS A 422 18.43 -35.49 12.26
C LYS A 422 17.47 -35.21 11.09
N ILE A 423 16.42 -34.40 11.31
CA ILE A 423 15.50 -33.99 10.25
C ILE A 423 16.24 -33.23 9.13
N LEU A 424 17.21 -32.36 9.47
CA LEU A 424 18.06 -31.64 8.51
C LEU A 424 18.91 -32.59 7.65
N ILE A 425 19.48 -33.63 8.25
CA ILE A 425 20.31 -34.63 7.56
C ILE A 425 19.44 -35.55 6.70
N GLU A 426 18.31 -36.02 7.23
CA GLU A 426 17.43 -36.98 6.56
C GLU A 426 16.54 -36.32 5.51
N ASN A 427 16.33 -35.00 5.60
CA ASN A 427 15.46 -34.25 4.71
C ASN A 427 16.09 -32.89 4.36
N PRO A 428 17.25 -32.88 3.68
CA PRO A 428 17.96 -31.64 3.33
C PRO A 428 17.09 -30.67 2.51
N ASP A 429 16.09 -31.18 1.79
CA ASP A 429 15.18 -30.38 0.98
C ASP A 429 14.06 -29.67 1.77
N ILE A 430 13.74 -30.09 3.00
CA ILE A 430 12.66 -29.48 3.83
C ILE A 430 12.98 -28.03 4.24
N PHE A 431 14.25 -27.67 4.37
CA PHE A 431 14.64 -26.32 4.80
C PHE A 431 14.86 -25.33 3.66
N LYS A 432 14.90 -25.81 2.41
CA LYS A 432 14.93 -24.95 1.22
C LYS A 432 13.71 -24.02 1.15
N ASP A 433 12.55 -24.42 1.67
CA ASP A 433 11.34 -23.58 1.77
C ASP A 433 11.57 -22.33 2.64
N SER A 434 12.18 -22.54 3.81
CA SER A 434 12.51 -21.44 4.72
C SER A 434 13.56 -20.53 4.08
N GLU A 435 14.55 -21.08 3.37
CA GLU A 435 15.62 -20.30 2.74
C GLU A 435 15.16 -19.54 1.48
N LEU A 436 14.35 -20.17 0.62
CA LEU A 436 13.86 -19.57 -0.63
C LEU A 436 13.11 -18.26 -0.37
N TYR A 437 12.31 -18.24 0.70
CA TYR A 437 11.55 -17.06 1.12
C TYR A 437 12.30 -16.17 2.11
N LYS A 438 13.24 -16.69 2.91
CA LYS A 438 14.14 -15.87 3.75
C LYS A 438 15.02 -14.95 2.92
N ASP A 439 15.38 -15.37 1.71
CA ASP A 439 16.20 -14.56 0.80
C ASP A 439 15.39 -13.53 0.02
N LEU A 440 14.05 -13.57 0.02
CA LEU A 440 13.27 -12.55 -0.69
C LEU A 440 13.51 -11.14 -0.15
N PRO A 441 13.52 -10.90 1.19
CA PRO A 441 14.00 -9.64 1.74
C PRO A 441 15.43 -9.29 1.33
N ALA A 442 16.35 -10.26 1.24
CA ALA A 442 17.72 -10.01 0.78
C ALA A 442 17.79 -9.62 -0.71
N LYS A 443 16.86 -10.15 -1.51
CA LYS A 443 16.66 -9.83 -2.94
C LYS A 443 15.77 -8.60 -3.16
N HIS A 444 15.31 -7.94 -2.08
CA HIS A 444 14.43 -6.77 -2.15
C HIS A 444 14.97 -5.70 -3.10
N ALA A 445 16.26 -5.36 -2.99
CA ALA A 445 16.87 -4.31 -3.80
C ALA A 445 16.78 -4.61 -5.31
N GLU A 446 17.01 -5.86 -5.72
CA GLU A 446 16.92 -6.27 -7.13
C GLU A 446 15.46 -6.27 -7.62
N ILE A 447 14.54 -6.87 -6.84
CA ILE A 447 13.10 -6.90 -7.12
C ILE A 447 12.55 -5.47 -7.25
N TRP A 448 12.89 -4.61 -6.28
CA TRP A 448 12.49 -3.21 -6.27
C TRP A 448 13.03 -2.46 -7.47
N SER A 449 14.31 -2.65 -7.81
CA SER A 449 14.95 -2.00 -8.97
C SER A 449 14.26 -2.37 -10.28
N LYS A 450 14.00 -3.66 -10.52
CA LYS A 450 13.29 -4.14 -11.72
C LYS A 450 11.86 -3.59 -11.80
N ALA A 451 11.11 -3.66 -10.71
CA ALA A 451 9.74 -3.14 -10.64
C ALA A 451 9.68 -1.62 -10.82
N LYS A 452 10.62 -0.88 -10.23
CA LYS A 452 10.77 0.58 -10.38
C LYS A 452 11.04 0.98 -11.83
N LYS A 453 11.92 0.25 -12.52
CA LYS A 453 12.23 0.50 -13.93
C LYS A 453 11.01 0.28 -14.82
N ILE A 454 10.25 -0.79 -14.58
CA ILE A 454 8.99 -1.06 -15.29
C ILE A 454 7.98 0.04 -15.01
N GLN A 455 7.80 0.46 -13.76
CA GLN A 455 6.89 1.55 -13.40
C GLN A 455 7.22 2.86 -14.12
N GLU A 456 8.51 3.24 -14.17
CA GLU A 456 8.96 4.45 -14.88
C GLU A 456 8.56 4.41 -16.36
N LEU A 457 8.81 3.27 -17.02
CA LEU A 457 8.53 3.08 -18.45
C LEU A 457 7.03 2.99 -18.73
N VAL A 458 6.27 2.29 -17.88
CA VAL A 458 4.81 2.25 -17.93
C VAL A 458 4.22 3.65 -17.78
N ASN A 459 4.75 4.49 -16.89
CA ASN A 459 4.26 5.86 -16.74
C ASN A 459 4.46 6.69 -18.03
N LYS A 460 5.57 6.50 -18.74
CA LYS A 460 5.82 7.18 -20.04
C LYS A 460 4.78 6.77 -21.09
N ILE A 461 4.49 5.48 -21.21
CA ILE A 461 3.47 4.97 -22.16
C ILE A 461 2.08 5.42 -21.73
N TYR A 462 1.74 5.31 -20.44
CA TYR A 462 0.46 5.72 -19.90
C TYR A 462 0.17 7.19 -20.23
N THR A 463 1.08 8.11 -19.92
CA THR A 463 0.84 9.55 -20.13
C THR A 463 0.60 9.89 -21.59
N LYS A 464 1.30 9.25 -22.54
CA LYS A 464 1.07 9.47 -23.98
C LYS A 464 -0.28 8.96 -24.45
N ASN A 465 -0.62 7.72 -24.09
CA ASN A 465 -1.91 7.13 -24.48
C ASN A 465 -3.08 7.84 -23.79
N TYR A 466 -2.86 8.35 -22.59
CA TYR A 466 -3.83 9.14 -21.86
C TYR A 466 -4.21 10.39 -22.66
N GLN A 467 -3.21 11.14 -23.17
CA GLN A 467 -3.45 12.32 -24.00
C GLN A 467 -4.22 11.98 -25.28
N SER A 468 -3.87 10.87 -25.95
CA SER A 468 -4.57 10.40 -27.15
C SER A 468 -6.04 10.06 -26.85
N LYS A 469 -6.33 9.38 -25.73
CA LYS A 469 -7.70 9.06 -25.32
C LYS A 469 -8.48 10.30 -24.86
N LYS A 470 -7.83 11.23 -24.15
CA LYS A 470 -8.45 12.51 -23.77
C LYS A 470 -8.91 13.32 -24.98
N GLN A 471 -8.15 13.32 -26.07
CA GLN A 471 -8.55 14.01 -27.30
C GLN A 471 -9.78 13.38 -27.97
N ALA A 472 -9.96 12.06 -27.83
CA ALA A 472 -11.11 11.36 -28.37
C ALA A 472 -12.39 11.61 -27.55
N ASN A 473 -12.25 11.88 -26.25
CA ASN A 473 -13.34 12.01 -25.29
C ASN A 473 -13.38 13.43 -24.72
N SER A 474 -14.07 14.35 -25.40
CA SER A 474 -14.18 15.76 -24.98
C SER A 474 -15.27 16.01 -23.93
N SER A 475 -15.56 15.04 -23.07
CA SER A 475 -16.59 15.18 -22.04
C SER A 475 -16.08 16.07 -20.89
N ASN A 476 -17.00 16.79 -20.26
CA ASN A 476 -16.67 17.64 -19.11
C ASN A 476 -16.45 16.72 -17.88
N GLU A 477 -15.20 16.54 -17.46
CA GLU A 477 -14.83 15.57 -16.42
C GLU A 477 -14.53 16.25 -15.08
N ALA A 478 -14.99 15.65 -13.98
CA ALA A 478 -14.80 16.17 -12.62
C ALA A 478 -13.34 16.52 -12.29
N CYS A 479 -12.36 15.74 -12.79
CA CYS A 479 -10.95 15.95 -12.51
C CYS A 479 -10.34 17.14 -13.28
N SER A 480 -10.71 17.32 -14.54
CA SER A 480 -10.30 18.47 -15.35
C SER A 480 -10.93 19.76 -14.83
N ASP A 481 -12.14 19.66 -14.30
CA ASP A 481 -12.95 20.78 -13.80
C ASP A 481 -12.58 21.24 -12.38
N PHE A 482 -11.84 20.42 -11.63
CA PHE A 482 -11.35 20.76 -10.31
C PHE A 482 -10.03 21.52 -10.42
N ILE A 483 -10.12 22.82 -10.72
CA ILE A 483 -8.97 23.74 -10.80
C ILE A 483 -8.55 24.17 -9.39
N LEU A 484 -7.25 24.15 -9.08
CA LEU A 484 -6.68 24.59 -7.81
C LEU A 484 -6.52 26.11 -7.70
#